data_AF-A0A1Q7AX88-F1
#
_entry.id   AF-A0A1Q7AX88-F1
#
_cell.length_a   1.000
_cell.length_b   1.000
_cell.length_c   1.000
_cell.angle_alpha   90.00
_cell.angle_beta   90.00
_cell.angle_gamma   90.00
#
_symmetry.space_group_name_H-M   'P 1'
#
loop_
_entity.id
_entity.type
_entity.pdbx_description
1 polymer ?
#
loop_
_entity_poly.entity_id
_entity_poly.type
_entity_poly.pdbx_seq_one_letter_code
_entity_poly.pdbx_strand_id
1 'polypeptide(L)'
;MALTPPLSLDQNVVSFWAVRGESRSVLINYASSIDSVVHPFLMLTTTDPQFVPGVGELAVGDSVLVTVTVDTSKIGVRFEPTGLQFGEPAQLKVWYNGAGGDLNGDGVVDSTDAKIEAQLLGLWYREADSDPWTKLGATQSLDEKSFSYALPHFCDYDVAADLLEWAVNW
;
A
#
# COMPACT_ATOMS: atom_id res chain seq x y z
N MET A 1 27.92 -7.59 7.17
CA MET A 1 26.68 -7.36 6.39
C MET A 1 25.55 -7.57 7.37
N ALA A 2 25.05 -6.48 7.96
CA ALA A 2 23.84 -6.55 8.77
C ALA A 2 22.68 -6.61 7.78
N LEU A 3 21.90 -7.68 7.85
CA LEU A 3 20.66 -7.83 7.10
C LEU A 3 19.65 -6.91 7.78
N THR A 4 19.16 -5.92 7.03
CA THR A 4 18.06 -5.05 7.39
C THR A 4 16.87 -5.90 7.87
N PRO A 5 16.32 -5.67 9.07
CA PRO A 5 15.18 -6.43 9.56
C PRO A 5 13.91 -5.97 8.83
N PRO A 6 13.16 -6.89 8.18
CA PRO A 6 12.01 -6.54 7.36
C PRO A 6 10.97 -5.71 8.14
N LEU A 7 10.22 -4.87 7.41
CA LEU A 7 9.09 -4.10 7.95
C LEU A 7 8.23 -4.98 8.88
N SER A 8 8.12 -4.57 10.15
CA SER A 8 7.39 -5.31 11.17
C SER A 8 5.93 -4.88 11.20
N LEU A 9 5.03 -5.74 10.72
CA LEU A 9 3.58 -5.51 10.70
C LEU A 9 2.84 -6.53 11.56
N ASP A 10 1.65 -6.17 12.04
CA ASP A 10 0.78 -7.09 12.78
C ASP A 10 0.31 -8.26 11.91
N GLN A 11 0.17 -8.01 10.61
CA GLN A 11 -0.08 -8.98 9.56
C GLN A 11 0.44 -8.46 8.22
N ASN A 12 1.02 -9.34 7.42
CA ASN A 12 1.48 -8.99 6.06
C ASN A 12 0.44 -9.34 4.99
N VAL A 13 -0.57 -10.12 5.35
CA VAL A 13 -1.65 -10.55 4.45
C VAL A 13 -2.96 -10.42 5.19
N VAL A 14 -3.94 -9.75 4.58
CA VAL A 14 -5.29 -9.64 5.12
C VAL A 14 -6.30 -9.82 3.99
N SER A 15 -7.44 -10.44 4.31
CA SER A 15 -8.53 -10.60 3.34
C SER A 15 -9.85 -10.18 3.92
N PHE A 16 -10.69 -9.54 3.11
CA PHE A 16 -12.03 -9.10 3.48
C PHE A 16 -12.95 -9.12 2.26
N TRP A 17 -14.26 -9.19 2.50
CA TRP A 17 -15.25 -9.12 1.44
C TRP A 17 -15.56 -7.65 1.14
N ALA A 18 -15.21 -7.21 -0.07
CA ALA A 18 -15.71 -5.95 -0.62
C ALA A 18 -17.09 -6.20 -1.21
N VAL A 19 -18.06 -5.38 -0.84
CA VAL A 19 -19.47 -5.56 -1.21
C VAL A 19 -19.92 -4.37 -2.04
N ARG A 20 -20.53 -4.62 -3.20
CA ARG A 20 -21.03 -3.53 -4.06
C ARG A 20 -22.16 -2.79 -3.37
N GLY A 21 -21.96 -1.50 -3.12
CA GLY A 21 -22.93 -0.62 -2.45
C GLY A 21 -22.73 -0.52 -0.94
N GLU A 22 -21.70 -1.15 -0.37
CA GLU A 22 -21.36 -0.99 1.05
C GLU A 22 -19.89 -0.60 1.24
N SER A 23 -19.66 0.46 2.04
CA SER A 23 -18.31 0.85 2.43
C SER A 23 -17.72 -0.18 3.38
N ARG A 24 -16.63 -0.81 2.98
CA ARG A 24 -15.85 -1.79 3.75
C ARG A 24 -14.39 -1.36 3.79
N SER A 25 -13.75 -1.52 4.95
CA SER A 25 -12.36 -1.12 5.14
C SER A 25 -11.56 -2.24 5.79
N VAL A 26 -10.28 -2.29 5.45
CA VAL A 26 -9.28 -3.10 6.13
C VAL A 26 -8.11 -2.23 6.57
N LEU A 27 -7.53 -2.57 7.72
CA LEU A 27 -6.41 -1.86 8.33
C LEU A 27 -5.30 -2.86 8.67
N ILE A 28 -4.08 -2.55 8.24
CA ILE A 28 -2.84 -3.21 8.65
C ILE A 28 -2.06 -2.22 9.51
N ASN A 29 -1.52 -2.67 10.63
CA ASN A 29 -0.76 -1.83 11.55
C ASN A 29 0.70 -2.26 11.59
N TYR A 30 1.55 -1.34 11.99
CA TYR A 30 2.89 -1.68 12.43
C TYR A 30 2.82 -2.58 13.66
N ALA A 31 3.62 -3.65 13.67
CA ALA A 31 3.85 -4.45 14.86
C ALA A 31 4.84 -3.71 15.75
N SER A 32 4.33 -2.83 16.62
CA SER A 32 5.09 -2.21 17.70
C SER A 32 5.21 -3.17 18.89
N SER A 33 6.43 -3.41 19.35
CA SER A 33 6.70 -3.93 20.70
C SER A 33 7.15 -2.83 21.67
N ILE A 34 7.20 -1.58 21.21
CA ILE A 34 7.84 -0.45 21.91
C ILE A 34 6.82 0.26 22.80
N ASP A 35 5.59 0.40 22.32
CA ASP A 35 4.48 1.02 23.04
C ASP A 35 3.17 0.25 22.82
N SER A 36 2.13 0.64 23.55
CA SER A 36 0.78 0.08 23.40
C SER A 36 -0.08 0.86 22.40
N VAL A 37 0.54 1.73 21.60
CA VAL A 37 -0.17 2.60 20.65
C VAL A 37 -0.26 1.87 19.31
N VAL A 38 -1.45 1.89 18.72
CA VAL A 38 -1.66 1.35 17.38
C VAL A 38 -1.17 2.38 16.38
N HIS A 39 -0.19 1.98 15.57
CA HIS A 39 0.34 2.80 14.49
C HIS A 39 -0.13 2.20 13.16
N PRO A 40 -1.00 2.89 12.40
CA PRO A 40 -1.49 2.37 11.13
C PRO A 40 -0.35 2.32 10.12
N PHE A 41 -0.32 1.29 9.29
CA PHE A 41 0.57 1.19 8.14
C PHE A 41 -0.21 1.34 6.83
N LEU A 42 -1.32 0.62 6.68
CA LEU A 42 -2.13 0.64 5.46
C LEU A 42 -3.60 0.57 5.77
N MET A 43 -4.39 1.41 5.10
CA MET A 43 -5.84 1.36 5.10
C MET A 43 -6.34 1.33 3.66
N LEU A 44 -7.19 0.37 3.36
CA LEU A 44 -7.90 0.28 2.11
C LEU A 44 -9.40 0.33 2.40
N THR A 45 -10.11 1.23 1.72
CA THR A 45 -11.57 1.35 1.77
C THR A 45 -12.17 1.13 0.39
N THR A 46 -13.17 0.26 0.29
CA THR A 46 -13.89 -0.07 -0.95
C THR A 46 -15.38 0.18 -0.75
N THR A 47 -16.06 0.72 -1.75
CA THR A 47 -17.52 0.95 -1.70
C THR A 47 -18.25 0.36 -2.91
N ASP A 48 -17.64 0.42 -4.08
CA ASP A 48 -18.33 0.11 -5.33
C ASP A 48 -17.50 -0.77 -6.29
N PRO A 49 -17.15 -2.01 -5.90
CA PRO A 49 -16.60 -2.99 -6.83
C PRO A 49 -17.65 -3.33 -7.92
N GLN A 50 -17.28 -3.20 -9.19
CA GLN A 50 -18.19 -3.31 -10.34
C GLN A 50 -17.93 -4.53 -11.20
N PHE A 51 -16.65 -4.87 -11.44
CA PHE A 51 -16.29 -5.92 -12.38
C PHE A 51 -15.07 -6.70 -11.89
N VAL A 52 -15.18 -8.03 -11.89
CA VAL A 52 -14.10 -8.94 -11.53
C VAL A 52 -13.65 -9.70 -12.79
N PRO A 53 -12.38 -9.58 -13.22
CA PRO A 53 -11.87 -10.34 -14.36
C PRO A 53 -12.08 -11.84 -14.18
N GLY A 54 -12.55 -12.51 -15.24
CA GLY A 54 -12.86 -13.94 -15.23
C GLY A 54 -14.19 -14.32 -14.57
N VAL A 55 -14.85 -13.40 -13.86
CA VAL A 55 -16.18 -13.63 -13.25
C VAL A 55 -17.25 -12.78 -13.94
N GLY A 56 -17.01 -11.49 -14.13
CA GLY A 56 -17.95 -10.55 -14.76
C GLY A 56 -18.37 -9.40 -13.86
N GLU A 57 -19.50 -8.77 -14.21
CA GLU A 57 -20.11 -7.68 -13.44
C GLU A 57 -20.67 -8.19 -12.10
N LEU A 58 -20.52 -7.39 -11.04
CA LEU A 58 -21.10 -7.63 -9.72
C LEU A 58 -22.41 -6.87 -9.60
N ALA A 59 -23.50 -7.46 -9.15
CA ALA A 59 -24.73 -6.74 -8.79
C ALA A 59 -24.60 -6.05 -7.42
N VAL A 60 -25.51 -5.11 -7.11
CA VAL A 60 -25.56 -4.51 -5.77
C VAL A 60 -25.84 -5.60 -4.73
N GLY A 61 -25.05 -5.64 -3.66
CA GLY A 61 -25.07 -6.68 -2.64
C GLY A 61 -24.20 -7.90 -2.95
N ASP A 62 -23.68 -8.04 -4.18
CA ASP A 62 -22.65 -9.04 -4.46
C ASP A 62 -21.33 -8.63 -3.82
N SER A 63 -20.49 -9.64 -3.56
CA SER A 63 -19.21 -9.45 -2.89
C SER A 63 -18.09 -10.16 -3.62
N VAL A 64 -16.90 -9.59 -3.49
CA VAL A 64 -15.64 -10.17 -3.96
C VAL A 64 -14.67 -10.25 -2.80
N LEU A 65 -13.98 -11.38 -2.67
CA LEU A 65 -12.92 -11.53 -1.68
C LEU A 65 -11.71 -10.75 -2.15
N VAL A 66 -11.38 -9.70 -1.41
CA VAL A 66 -10.19 -8.89 -1.63
C VAL A 66 -9.09 -9.40 -0.72
N THR A 67 -7.90 -9.59 -1.28
CA THR A 67 -6.69 -9.92 -0.52
C THR A 67 -5.66 -8.82 -0.72
N VAL A 68 -5.15 -8.30 0.39
CA VAL A 68 -4.06 -7.32 0.43
C VAL A 68 -2.82 -8.02 0.96
N THR A 69 -1.74 -7.99 0.19
CA THR A 69 -0.43 -8.54 0.57
C THR A 69 0.59 -7.42 0.57
N VAL A 70 1.31 -7.27 1.68
CA VAL A 70 2.41 -6.33 1.83
C VAL A 70 3.71 -7.11 1.70
N ASP A 71 4.54 -6.71 0.73
CA ASP A 71 5.94 -7.08 0.72
C ASP A 71 6.65 -6.24 1.79
N THR A 72 7.37 -6.88 2.70
CA THR A 72 8.06 -6.18 3.78
C THR A 72 9.53 -5.90 3.47
N SER A 73 10.04 -6.42 2.33
CA SER A 73 11.41 -6.20 1.85
C SER A 73 11.57 -4.94 1.00
N LYS A 74 10.46 -4.46 0.45
CA LYS A 74 10.23 -3.22 -0.32
C LYS A 74 8.82 -2.79 0.05
N ILE A 75 8.49 -1.51 0.22
CA ILE A 75 7.12 -1.06 0.58
C ILE A 75 6.15 -1.28 -0.62
N GLY A 76 5.94 -2.54 -0.96
CA GLY A 76 5.14 -3.01 -2.08
C GLY A 76 3.81 -3.55 -1.56
N VAL A 77 2.72 -3.19 -2.23
CA VAL A 77 1.38 -3.66 -1.88
C VAL A 77 0.73 -4.28 -3.10
N ARG A 78 0.39 -5.55 -2.98
CA ARG A 78 -0.34 -6.30 -4.00
C ARG A 78 -1.80 -6.44 -3.58
N PHE A 79 -2.71 -6.10 -4.50
CA PHE A 79 -4.14 -6.29 -4.33
C PHE A 79 -4.66 -7.36 -5.27
N GLU A 80 -5.41 -8.30 -4.72
CA GLU A 80 -6.07 -9.36 -5.46
C GLU A 80 -7.60 -9.31 -5.20
N PRO A 81 -8.43 -9.67 -6.19
CA PRO A 81 -8.05 -10.14 -7.52
C PRO A 81 -7.54 -9.01 -8.43
N THR A 82 -6.46 -9.28 -9.14
CA THR A 82 -5.89 -8.35 -10.13
C THR A 82 -6.91 -8.00 -11.20
N GLY A 83 -6.99 -6.72 -11.54
CA GLY A 83 -7.92 -6.14 -12.50
C GLY A 83 -9.34 -5.93 -11.99
N LEU A 84 -9.63 -6.14 -10.68
CA LEU A 84 -10.91 -5.74 -10.08
C LEU A 84 -11.16 -4.25 -10.33
N GLN A 85 -12.29 -3.90 -10.95
CA GLN A 85 -12.62 -2.51 -11.30
C GLN A 85 -13.66 -1.94 -10.34
N PHE A 86 -13.52 -0.65 -10.04
CA PHE A 86 -14.43 0.10 -9.18
C PHE A 86 -15.16 1.19 -9.96
N GLY A 87 -16.44 1.41 -9.64
CA GLY A 87 -17.19 2.55 -10.17
C GLY A 87 -16.84 3.83 -9.42
N GLU A 88 -16.90 3.77 -8.09
CA GLU A 88 -16.24 4.72 -7.21
C GLU A 88 -14.87 4.16 -6.78
N PRO A 89 -13.74 4.85 -7.09
CA PRO A 89 -12.40 4.36 -6.79
C PRO A 89 -12.22 3.95 -5.32
N ALA A 90 -11.56 2.81 -5.10
CA ALA A 90 -11.17 2.41 -3.75
C ALA A 90 -10.14 3.39 -3.18
N GLN A 91 -10.24 3.71 -1.89
CA GLN A 91 -9.37 4.68 -1.24
C GLN A 91 -8.24 3.95 -0.52
N LEU A 92 -7.01 4.16 -0.97
CA LEU A 92 -5.79 3.66 -0.34
C LEU A 92 -5.14 4.78 0.44
N LYS A 93 -4.78 4.50 1.70
CA LYS A 93 -3.88 5.33 2.50
C LYS A 93 -2.77 4.46 3.08
N VAL A 94 -1.52 4.92 2.93
CA VAL A 94 -0.32 4.24 3.45
C VAL A 94 0.43 5.23 4.31
N TRP A 95 0.78 4.85 5.53
CA TRP A 95 1.56 5.65 6.46
C TRP A 95 2.99 5.13 6.54
N TYR A 96 3.92 6.06 6.79
CA TYR A 96 5.35 5.76 6.96
C TYR A 96 5.91 6.31 8.28
N ASN A 97 5.05 6.76 9.20
CA ASN A 97 5.44 7.28 10.52
C ASN A 97 5.90 6.19 11.50
N GLY A 98 5.39 4.96 11.38
CA GLY A 98 5.65 3.88 12.34
C GLY A 98 7.06 3.30 12.25
N ALA A 99 7.86 3.72 11.27
CA ALA A 99 9.20 3.20 11.04
C ALA A 99 10.31 4.04 11.69
N GLY A 100 9.97 4.85 12.70
CA GLY A 100 10.94 5.55 13.55
C GLY A 100 11.77 6.65 12.87
N GLY A 101 11.55 6.91 11.58
CA GLY A 101 12.31 7.85 10.76
C GLY A 101 13.49 7.25 10.01
N ASP A 102 13.76 5.96 10.18
CA ASP A 102 14.83 5.21 9.48
C ASP A 102 14.32 4.72 8.13
N LEU A 103 14.06 5.66 7.22
CA LEU A 103 13.35 5.42 5.95
C LEU A 103 14.04 4.48 4.97
N ASN A 104 15.31 4.13 5.17
CA ASN A 104 16.07 3.18 4.35
C ASN A 104 16.48 1.89 5.11
N GLY A 105 15.97 1.74 6.34
CA GLY A 105 16.22 0.63 7.27
C GLY A 105 17.68 0.39 7.64
N ASP A 106 18.62 1.27 7.34
CA ASP A 106 20.03 1.00 7.63
C ASP A 106 20.35 0.99 9.15
N GLY A 107 19.34 1.25 9.98
CA GLY A 107 19.39 1.28 11.43
C GLY A 107 19.76 2.67 11.95
N VAL A 108 19.90 3.66 11.08
CA VAL A 108 20.39 5.01 11.40
C VAL A 108 19.51 6.07 10.74
N VAL A 109 18.83 6.86 11.56
CA VAL A 109 18.12 8.05 11.07
C VAL A 109 19.13 9.14 10.69
N ASP A 110 19.31 9.38 9.40
CA ASP A 110 20.25 10.34 8.85
C ASP A 110 19.70 11.21 7.69
N SER A 111 20.59 11.93 7.02
CA SER A 111 20.23 12.84 5.92
C SER A 111 19.70 12.12 4.66
N THR A 112 19.94 10.81 4.55
CA THR A 112 19.42 9.91 3.52
C THR A 112 17.93 9.68 3.75
N ASP A 113 17.51 9.45 4.98
CA ASP A 113 16.09 9.33 5.33
C ASP A 113 15.35 10.64 5.10
N ALA A 114 15.95 11.76 5.50
CA ALA A 114 15.39 13.08 5.22
C ALA A 114 15.26 13.36 3.71
N LYS A 115 16.17 12.82 2.89
CA LYS A 115 16.07 12.90 1.42
C LYS A 115 14.98 11.98 0.87
N ILE A 116 14.82 10.76 1.39
CA ILE A 116 13.74 9.85 1.00
C ILE A 116 12.38 10.48 1.33
N GLU A 117 12.24 11.11 2.50
CA GLU A 117 11.05 11.85 2.90
C GLU A 117 10.78 13.05 1.96
N ALA A 118 11.85 13.76 1.57
CA ALA A 118 11.78 14.96 0.73
C ALA A 118 11.70 14.69 -0.79
N GLN A 119 12.06 13.49 -1.26
CA GLN A 119 12.13 13.16 -2.70
C GLN A 119 10.81 12.66 -3.29
N LEU A 120 9.67 12.89 -2.61
CA LEU A 120 8.33 12.54 -3.10
C LEU A 120 8.29 11.05 -3.48
N LEU A 121 8.20 10.15 -2.49
CA LEU A 121 7.94 8.73 -2.76
C LEU A 121 6.75 8.65 -3.72
N GLY A 122 7.00 8.11 -4.91
CA GLY A 122 5.95 7.89 -5.89
C GLY A 122 5.23 6.61 -5.51
N LEU A 123 3.91 6.61 -5.60
CA LEU A 123 3.20 5.35 -5.77
C LEU A 123 3.38 4.96 -7.23
N TRP A 124 3.85 3.75 -7.48
CA TRP A 124 4.00 3.20 -8.82
C TRP A 124 3.00 2.08 -9.00
N TYR A 125 2.55 1.87 -10.23
CA TYR A 125 1.70 0.73 -10.56
C TYR A 125 2.21 0.01 -11.80
N ARG A 126 1.87 -1.28 -11.89
CA ARG A 126 2.00 -2.09 -13.10
C ARG A 126 0.79 -3.01 -13.22
N GLU A 127 0.30 -3.21 -14.44
CA GLU A 127 -0.89 -4.03 -14.71
C GLU A 127 -0.57 -5.53 -14.61
N ALA A 128 0.56 -5.95 -15.17
CA ALA A 128 1.09 -7.31 -15.06
C ALA A 128 2.57 -7.30 -14.66
N ASP A 129 3.08 -8.46 -14.22
CA ASP A 129 4.48 -8.65 -13.85
C ASP A 129 5.48 -8.27 -14.97
N SER A 130 5.06 -8.37 -16.23
CA SER A 130 5.85 -8.02 -17.41
C SER A 130 5.80 -6.55 -17.81
N ASP A 131 4.90 -5.75 -17.22
CA ASP A 131 4.69 -4.36 -17.62
C ASP A 131 5.65 -3.41 -16.91
N PRO A 132 6.04 -2.29 -17.57
CA PRO A 132 6.86 -1.28 -16.93
C PRO A 132 6.08 -0.57 -15.82
N TRP A 133 6.76 -0.28 -14.71
CA TRP A 133 6.23 0.54 -13.62
C TRP A 133 5.94 1.96 -14.09
N THR A 134 4.74 2.47 -13.76
CA THR A 134 4.29 3.83 -14.09
C THR A 134 4.03 4.63 -12.82
N LYS A 135 4.56 5.85 -12.73
CA LYS A 135 4.39 6.73 -11.57
C LYS A 135 2.96 7.25 -11.50
N LEU A 136 2.35 7.12 -10.33
CA LEU A 136 1.05 7.69 -10.00
C LEU A 136 1.21 9.03 -9.31
N GLY A 137 0.28 9.95 -9.58
CA GLY A 137 0.14 11.21 -8.87
C GLY A 137 -0.53 11.02 -7.50
N ALA A 138 0.06 10.21 -6.62
CA ALA A 138 -0.43 10.07 -5.24
C ALA A 138 -0.27 11.39 -4.47
N THR A 139 -1.20 11.64 -3.55
CA THR A 139 -1.13 12.83 -2.68
C THR A 139 -0.33 12.48 -1.43
N GLN A 140 0.78 13.16 -1.19
CA GLN A 140 1.60 13.02 0.02
C GLN A 140 1.19 14.06 1.07
N SER A 141 1.08 13.63 2.32
CA SER A 141 0.96 14.48 3.51
C SER A 141 2.22 14.35 4.36
N LEU A 142 2.99 15.43 4.48
CA LEU A 142 4.21 15.46 5.32
C LEU A 142 3.89 15.57 6.82
N ASP A 143 2.75 16.16 7.16
CA ASP A 143 2.25 16.28 8.55
C ASP A 143 1.83 14.91 9.09
N GLU A 144 0.98 14.21 8.34
CA GLU A 144 0.51 12.87 8.72
C GLU A 144 1.51 11.76 8.37
N LYS A 145 2.58 12.09 7.65
CA LYS A 145 3.54 11.15 7.07
C LYS A 145 2.83 10.00 6.35
N SER A 146 2.02 10.34 5.35
CA SER A 146 1.20 9.38 4.61
C SER A 146 1.06 9.70 3.13
N PHE A 147 0.70 8.68 2.36
CA PHE A 147 0.28 8.76 0.96
C PHE A 147 -1.18 8.36 0.84
N SER A 148 -1.92 9.06 0.00
CA SER A 148 -3.28 8.70 -0.37
C SER A 148 -3.42 8.60 -1.88
N TYR A 149 -4.14 7.58 -2.33
CA TYR A 149 -4.43 7.35 -3.74
C TYR A 149 -5.81 6.74 -3.95
N ALA A 150 -6.51 7.20 -4.97
CA ALA A 150 -7.79 6.66 -5.41
C ALA A 150 -7.51 5.59 -6.47
N LEU A 151 -7.73 4.33 -6.12
CA LEU A 151 -7.51 3.15 -6.95
C LEU A 151 -8.73 2.90 -7.86
N PRO A 152 -8.67 3.19 -9.18
CA PRO A 152 -9.78 2.90 -10.09
C PRO A 152 -9.96 1.39 -10.33
N HIS A 153 -8.88 0.63 -10.20
CA HIS A 153 -8.87 -0.83 -10.28
C HIS A 153 -7.75 -1.41 -9.42
N PHE A 154 -7.74 -2.71 -9.17
CA PHE A 154 -6.64 -3.40 -8.50
C PHE A 154 -5.58 -3.87 -9.47
N CYS A 155 -4.33 -3.63 -9.13
CA CYS A 155 -3.15 -4.18 -9.78
C CYS A 155 -2.00 -4.26 -8.76
N ASP A 156 -0.77 -4.50 -9.20
CA ASP A 156 0.40 -4.43 -8.32
C ASP A 156 0.79 -2.95 -8.11
N TYR A 157 1.00 -2.55 -6.86
CA TYR A 157 1.51 -1.22 -6.49
C TYR A 157 2.79 -1.33 -5.69
N ASP A 158 3.65 -0.33 -5.85
CA ASP A 158 4.90 -0.21 -5.09
C ASP A 158 5.16 1.24 -4.71
N VAL A 159 5.79 1.48 -3.55
CA VAL A 159 6.18 2.82 -3.09
C VAL A 159 7.70 2.93 -3.27
N ALA A 160 8.13 3.79 -4.19
CA ALA A 160 9.55 3.97 -4.51
C ALA A 160 9.91 5.44 -4.79
N ALA A 161 11.12 5.85 -4.38
CA ALA A 161 11.78 7.03 -4.94
C ALA A 161 12.34 6.67 -6.34
N ASP A 162 12.19 7.57 -7.32
CA ASP A 162 12.46 7.41 -8.77
C ASP A 162 13.19 6.13 -9.21
N LEU A 163 12.54 5.34 -10.07
CA LEU A 163 13.05 4.09 -10.66
C LEU A 163 14.52 4.20 -11.09
N LEU A 164 15.44 3.67 -10.27
CA LEU A 164 16.49 2.71 -10.68
C LEU A 164 17.58 2.47 -9.61
N GLU A 165 17.69 3.24 -8.53
CA GLU A 165 18.81 3.05 -7.59
C GLU A 165 18.42 2.79 -6.14
N TRP A 166 17.20 3.13 -5.70
CA TRP A 166 16.79 2.91 -4.30
C TRP A 166 15.37 2.32 -4.25
N ALA A 167 15.29 0.99 -4.31
CA ALA A 167 14.21 0.34 -3.57
C ALA A 167 14.31 0.84 -2.13
N VAL A 168 13.19 1.30 -1.57
CA VAL A 168 13.15 1.60 -0.15
C VAL A 168 13.24 0.24 0.54
N ASN A 169 14.46 -0.18 0.84
CA ASN A 169 14.74 -1.39 1.60
C ASN A 169 14.60 -1.03 3.07
N TRP A 170 14.02 -1.91 3.87
CA TRP A 170 13.93 -1.75 5.31
C TRP A 170 14.25 -3.07 6.01
#